data_AF-A0A843LWD6-F1
#
_entry.id   AF-A0A843LWD6-F1
#
_cell.length_a   1.000
_cell.length_b   1.000
_cell.length_c   1.000
_cell.angle_alpha   90.00
_cell.angle_beta   90.00
_cell.angle_gamma   90.00
#
_symmetry.space_group_name_H-M   'P 1'
#
loop_
_entity.id
_entity.type
_entity.pdbx_description
1 polymer ?
#
loop_
_entity_poly.entity_id
_entity_poly.type
_entity_poly.pdbx_seq_one_letter_code
_entity_poly.pdbx_strand_id
1 'polypeptide(L)'
;MSRYWLIRCPNCHEFTYTDRYGKWKLCPTCGEIISLSSVPVYLEVDDYSEAEGLVEAVESYLKHTGRADLSPEEVVLVRKKYMEWLGK
;
A
#
# COMPACT_ATOMS: atom_id res chain seq x y z
N MET A 1 0.47 5.60 18.52
CA MET A 1 1.11 5.29 17.23
C MET A 1 -0.01 5.17 16.22
N SER A 2 0.06 5.95 15.14
CA SER A 2 -0.98 5.96 14.11
C SER A 2 -0.59 4.96 13.04
N ARG A 3 -1.41 3.95 12.82
CA ARG A 3 -1.16 2.94 11.79
C ARG A 3 -1.61 3.42 10.42
N TYR A 4 -0.81 3.08 9.43
CA TYR A 4 -1.04 3.40 8.03
C TYR A 4 -1.32 2.14 7.24
N TRP A 5 -2.30 2.20 6.35
CA TRP A 5 -2.67 1.13 5.44
C TRP A 5 -2.16 1.43 4.05
N LEU A 6 -1.42 0.48 3.49
CA LEU A 6 -1.11 0.45 2.07
C LEU A 6 -2.34 -0.04 1.30
N ILE A 7 -2.81 0.79 0.39
CA ILE A 7 -3.98 0.53 -0.46
C ILE A 7 -3.63 0.83 -1.91
N ARG A 8 -4.49 0.40 -2.82
CA ARG A 8 -4.32 0.64 -4.25
C ARG A 8 -5.52 1.40 -4.79
N CYS A 9 -5.28 2.39 -5.65
CA CYS A 9 -6.36 3.10 -6.31
C CYS A 9 -7.15 2.13 -7.22
N PRO A 10 -8.49 2.07 -7.13
CA PRO A 10 -9.27 1.20 -7.99
C PRO A 10 -9.32 1.67 -9.45
N ASN A 11 -8.97 2.94 -9.71
CA ASN A 11 -9.02 3.55 -11.04
C ASN A 11 -7.65 3.56 -11.73
N CYS A 12 -6.66 4.29 -11.19
CA CYS A 12 -5.34 4.37 -11.81
C CYS A 12 -4.35 3.29 -11.34
N HIS A 13 -4.76 2.42 -10.42
CA HIS A 13 -3.96 1.28 -9.96
C HIS A 13 -2.63 1.61 -9.26
N GLU A 14 -2.37 2.88 -8.97
CA GLU A 14 -1.20 3.28 -8.19
C GLU A 14 -1.37 2.97 -6.71
N PHE A 15 -0.24 2.69 -6.06
CA PHE A 15 -0.21 2.41 -4.64
C PHE A 15 -0.19 3.71 -3.85
N THR A 16 -0.86 3.71 -2.71
CA THR A 16 -0.84 4.84 -1.81
C THR A 16 -1.07 4.35 -0.38
N TYR A 17 -0.88 5.23 0.59
CA TYR A 17 -1.12 4.92 1.99
C TYR A 17 -2.15 5.85 2.61
N THR A 18 -2.85 5.40 3.64
CA THR A 18 -3.82 6.19 4.39
C THR A 18 -3.70 5.90 5.87
N ASP A 19 -4.03 6.86 6.72
CA ASP A 19 -4.33 6.51 8.11
C ASP A 19 -5.63 5.67 8.16
N ARG A 20 -5.77 4.90 9.24
CA ARG A 20 -6.93 4.01 9.47
C ARG A 20 -8.22 4.74 9.91
N TYR A 21 -8.19 6.05 10.13
CA TYR A 21 -9.30 6.81 10.71
C TYR A 21 -10.20 7.42 9.63
N GLY A 22 -9.66 7.66 8.44
CA GLY A 22 -10.43 8.07 7.27
C GLY A 22 -11.46 7.02 6.83
N LYS A 23 -12.56 7.47 6.22
CA LYS A 23 -13.45 6.59 5.43
C LYS A 23 -13.12 6.61 3.94
N TRP A 24 -12.51 7.71 3.51
CA TRP A 24 -12.23 8.03 2.12
C TRP A 24 -10.84 8.62 2.00
N LYS A 25 -10.18 8.37 0.88
CA LYS A 25 -8.92 9.01 0.51
C LYS A 25 -9.01 9.47 -0.94
N LEU A 26 -8.57 10.70 -1.22
CA LEU A 26 -8.37 11.15 -2.59
C LEU A 26 -7.09 10.52 -3.14
N CYS A 27 -7.15 9.89 -4.31
CA CYS A 27 -5.96 9.43 -5.02
C CYS A 27 -5.14 10.65 -5.44
N PRO A 28 -3.86 10.74 -5.02
CA PRO A 28 -3.02 11.90 -5.36
C PRO A 28 -2.72 12.00 -6.85
N THR A 29 -2.89 10.91 -7.60
CA THR A 29 -2.46 10.83 -9.01
C THR A 29 -3.58 11.08 -9.99
N CYS A 30 -4.71 10.39 -9.84
CA CYS A 30 -5.84 10.52 -10.77
C CYS A 30 -7.04 11.30 -10.20
N GLY A 31 -7.02 11.64 -8.91
CA GLY A 31 -8.12 12.35 -8.24
C GLY A 31 -9.34 11.46 -7.92
N GLU A 32 -9.25 10.14 -8.07
CA GLU A 32 -10.32 9.21 -7.68
C GLU A 32 -10.59 9.26 -6.17
N ILE A 33 -11.86 9.16 -5.76
CA ILE A 33 -12.23 9.05 -4.35
C ILE A 33 -12.24 7.58 -3.95
N ILE A 34 -11.22 7.16 -3.20
CA ILE A 34 -11.04 5.79 -2.74
C ILE A 34 -11.85 5.58 -1.46
N SER A 35 -12.84 4.69 -1.49
CA SER A 35 -13.49 4.19 -0.28
C SER A 35 -12.60 3.15 0.39
N LEU A 36 -12.20 3.40 1.64
CA LEU A 36 -11.34 2.45 2.36
C LEU A 36 -12.06 1.13 2.69
N SER A 37 -13.40 1.14 2.68
CA SER A 37 -14.21 -0.08 2.86
C SER A 37 -14.30 -0.97 1.62
N SER A 38 -13.93 -0.46 0.44
CA SER A 38 -14.10 -1.17 -0.84
C SER A 38 -12.79 -1.55 -1.51
N VAL A 39 -11.64 -1.25 -0.90
CA VAL A 39 -10.32 -1.57 -1.45
C VAL A 39 -9.57 -2.54 -0.54
N PRO A 40 -8.73 -3.43 -1.10
CA PRO A 40 -7.90 -4.30 -0.29
C PRO A 40 -6.87 -3.49 0.49
N VAL A 41 -6.69 -3.83 1.76
CA VAL A 41 -5.53 -3.39 2.55
C VAL A 41 -4.41 -4.39 2.31
N TYR A 42 -3.33 -3.93 1.68
CA TYR A 42 -2.19 -4.77 1.34
C TYR A 42 -1.29 -4.96 2.56
N LEU A 43 -0.94 -3.89 3.27
CA LEU A 43 -0.11 -3.92 4.48
C LEU A 43 -0.58 -2.87 5.49
N GLU A 44 -0.31 -3.11 6.77
CA GLU A 44 -0.45 -2.14 7.87
C GLU A 44 0.93 -1.88 8.46
N VAL A 45 1.31 -0.61 8.59
CA VAL A 45 2.61 -0.15 9.14
C VAL A 45 2.39 0.88 10.23
N ASP A 46 3.37 1.05 11.12
CA ASP A 46 3.20 1.86 12.34
C ASP A 46 3.58 3.35 12.19
N ASP A 47 4.32 3.73 11.13
CA ASP A 47 4.74 5.11 10.84
C ASP A 47 4.54 5.49 9.36
N TYR A 48 4.37 6.80 9.11
CA TYR A 48 4.16 7.31 7.75
C TYR A 48 5.39 7.14 6.87
N SER A 49 6.60 7.26 7.43
CA SER A 49 7.86 7.15 6.69
C SER A 49 8.04 5.72 6.16
N GLU A 50 7.63 4.73 6.95
CA GLU A 50 7.60 3.33 6.52
C GLU A 50 6.57 3.12 5.42
N ALA A 51 5.39 3.74 5.54
CA ALA A 51 4.34 3.64 4.52
C ALA A 51 4.79 4.20 3.17
N GLU A 52 5.43 5.38 3.19
CA GLU A 52 5.98 6.04 2.01
C GLU A 52 7.07 5.18 1.34
N GLY A 53 8.07 4.75 2.11
CA GLY A 53 9.14 3.89 1.57
C GLY A 53 8.63 2.56 1.03
N LEU A 54 7.56 2.01 1.61
CA LEU A 54 6.94 0.78 1.13
C LEU A 54 6.16 0.99 -0.17
N VAL A 55 5.44 2.10 -0.33
CA VAL A 55 4.80 2.46 -1.62
C VAL A 55 5.87 2.55 -2.70
N GLU A 56 6.94 3.31 -2.47
CA GLU A 56 8.03 3.49 -3.44
C GLU A 56 8.67 2.15 -3.83
N ALA A 57 8.92 1.27 -2.85
CA ALA A 57 9.51 -0.05 -3.10
C ALA A 57 8.58 -0.94 -3.94
N VAL A 58 7.28 -0.95 -3.64
CA VAL A 58 6.29 -1.73 -4.39
C VAL A 58 6.16 -1.21 -5.82
N GLU A 59 6.06 0.09 -6.01
CA GLU A 59 5.96 0.68 -7.34
C GLU A 59 7.23 0.45 -8.17
N SER A 60 8.40 0.59 -7.57
CA SER A 60 9.68 0.27 -8.20
C SER A 60 9.75 -1.20 -8.63
N TYR A 61 9.30 -2.11 -7.77
CA TYR A 61 9.24 -3.54 -8.08
C TYR A 61 8.30 -3.84 -9.26
N LEU A 62 7.09 -3.28 -9.26
CA LEU A 62 6.11 -3.47 -10.33
C LEU A 62 6.62 -2.91 -11.66
N LYS A 63 7.23 -1.71 -11.62
CA LYS A 63 7.86 -1.10 -12.79
C LYS A 63 9.01 -1.93 -13.34
N HIS A 64 9.86 -2.48 -12.48
CA HIS A 64 10.99 -3.30 -12.89
C HIS A 64 10.56 -4.64 -13.50
N THR A 65 9.49 -5.24 -12.97
CA THR A 65 8.95 -6.52 -13.45
C THR A 65 7.94 -6.39 -14.59
N GLY A 66 7.52 -5.18 -14.92
CA GLY A 66 6.45 -4.91 -15.90
C GLY A 66 5.08 -5.40 -15.44
N ARG A 67 4.90 -5.64 -14.15
CA ARG A 67 3.66 -6.15 -13.57
C ARG A 67 2.71 -5.00 -13.27
N ALA A 68 1.42 -5.27 -13.47
CA ALA A 68 0.38 -4.31 -13.13
C ALA A 68 0.07 -4.31 -11.62
N ASP A 69 0.13 -5.47 -10.95
CA ASP A 69 -0.20 -5.64 -9.53
C ASP A 69 0.66 -6.73 -8.87
N LEU A 70 0.64 -6.75 -7.54
CA LEU A 70 1.14 -7.85 -6.72
C LEU A 70 0.15 -9.02 -6.76
N SER A 71 0.65 -10.23 -6.97
CA SER A 71 -0.13 -11.45 -6.79
C SER A 71 -0.48 -11.66 -5.30
N PRO A 72 -1.53 -12.43 -4.96
CA PRO A 72 -1.85 -12.74 -3.57
C PRO A 72 -0.67 -13.34 -2.79
N GLU A 73 0.15 -14.17 -3.45
CA GLU A 73 1.35 -14.77 -2.88
C GLU A 73 2.43 -13.72 -2.60
N GLU A 74 2.56 -12.72 -3.48
CA GLU A 74 3.48 -11.60 -3.30
C GLU A 74 3.04 -10.68 -2.16
N VAL A 75 1.75 -10.42 -2.01
CA VAL A 75 1.22 -9.68 -0.86
C VAL A 75 1.58 -10.38 0.45
N VAL A 76 1.43 -11.71 0.50
CA VAL A 76 1.85 -12.51 1.67
C VAL A 76 3.37 -12.44 1.87
N LEU A 77 4.15 -12.48 0.79
CA LEU A 77 5.62 -12.39 0.87
C LEU A 77 6.08 -11.03 1.38
N VAL A 78 5.48 -9.93 0.91
CA VAL A 78 5.79 -8.57 1.36
C VAL A 78 5.41 -8.42 2.83
N ARG A 79 4.23 -8.92 3.25
CA ARG A 79 3.84 -8.97 4.68
C ARG A 79 4.86 -9.73 5.52
N LYS A 80 5.29 -10.90 5.06
CA LYS A 80 6.26 -11.73 5.77
C LYS A 80 7.61 -11.02 5.91
N LYS A 81 8.14 -10.48 4.81
CA LYS A 81 9.43 -9.75 4.82
C LYS A 81 9.39 -8.50 5.69
N TYR A 82 8.27 -7.78 5.67
CA TYR A 82 8.08 -6.60 6.54
C TYR A 82 8.05 -7.00 8.01
N MET A 83 7.33 -8.07 8.38
CA MET A 83 7.33 -8.59 9.76
C MET A 83 8.72 -9.08 10.21
N GLU A 84 9.49 -9.71 9.32
CA GLU A 84 10.89 -10.10 9.58
C GLU A 84 11.77 -8.86 9.81
N TRP A 85 11.61 -7.82 9.00
CA TRP A 85 12.36 -6.57 9.13
C TRP A 85 12.06 -5.82 10.44
N LEU A 86 10.79 -5.75 10.85
CA LEU A 86 10.38 -5.18 12.14
C LEU A 86 10.85 -6.03 13.35
N GLY A 87 11.00 -7.34 13.16
CA GLY A 87 11.39 -8.29 14.20
C GLY A 87 12.86 -8.23 14.64
N LYS A 88 13.73 -7.60 13.83
CA LYS A 88 15.19 -7.83 13.77
C LYS A 88 15.57 -9.22 13.27
#